data_AF-A0A227J2X4-F1
#
_entry.id   AF-A0A227J2X4-F1
#
_cell.length_a   1.000
_cell.length_b   1.000
_cell.length_c   1.000
_cell.angle_alpha   90.00
_cell.angle_beta   90.00
_cell.angle_gamma   90.00
#
_symmetry.space_group_name_H-M   'P 1'
#
loop_
_entity.id
_entity.type
_entity.pdbx_description
1 polymer ?
#
loop_
_entity_poly.entity_id
_entity_poly.type
_entity_poly.pdbx_seq_one_letter_code
_entity_poly.pdbx_strand_id
1 'polypeptide(L)'
;ATKTPLISGAAIRMEGQVSVFTYDDPTQPCYQCLSALFGSGALSCVEAGVMAPVVGIVGAVQAMETIKVIANYGQPKKGKILILDALSMSWREMNLIKMPTCPVCG
;
A
#
# COMPACT_ATOMS: atom_id res chain seq x y z
N ALA A 1 9.43 16.03 9.96
CA ALA A 1 8.74 14.72 9.97
C ALA A 1 9.75 13.63 10.35
N THR A 2 9.33 12.58 11.04
CA THR A 2 10.22 11.58 11.66
C THR A 2 10.85 10.57 10.70
N LYS A 3 10.47 10.59 9.40
CA LYS A 3 10.90 9.62 8.38
C LYS A 3 10.73 8.15 8.79
N THR A 4 9.78 7.89 9.68
CA THR A 4 9.47 6.53 10.14
C THR A 4 8.80 5.76 9.00
N PRO A 5 9.30 4.58 8.60
CA PRO A 5 8.69 3.81 7.53
C PRO A 5 7.22 3.48 7.81
N LEU A 6 6.39 3.52 6.77
CA LEU A 6 4.98 3.15 6.79
C LEU A 6 4.75 1.98 5.83
N ILE A 7 4.25 0.86 6.37
CA ILE A 7 3.77 -0.27 5.59
C ILE A 7 2.24 -0.21 5.58
N SER A 8 1.68 0.30 4.50
CA SER A 8 0.24 0.50 4.35
C SER A 8 -0.41 -0.71 3.70
N GLY A 9 -1.49 -1.18 4.31
CA GLY A 9 -2.36 -2.23 3.76
C GLY A 9 -3.81 -1.77 3.75
N ALA A 10 -4.56 -2.17 2.74
CA ALA A 10 -5.99 -1.92 2.62
C ALA A 10 -6.68 -3.14 2.00
N ALA A 11 -7.95 -3.35 2.32
CA ALA A 11 -8.75 -4.40 1.73
C ALA A 11 -10.22 -3.99 1.67
N ILE A 12 -10.90 -4.36 0.60
CA ILE A 12 -12.34 -4.12 0.42
C ILE A 12 -12.90 -5.19 -0.51
N ARG A 13 -14.11 -5.70 -0.22
CA ARG A 13 -14.73 -6.81 -0.98
C ARG A 13 -13.79 -8.03 -1.05
N MET A 14 -13.24 -8.28 -2.24
CA MET A 14 -12.33 -9.38 -2.57
C MET A 14 -10.95 -8.87 -3.04
N GLU A 15 -10.66 -7.59 -2.83
CA GLU A 15 -9.38 -6.97 -3.23
C GLU A 15 -8.56 -6.59 -2.00
N GLY A 16 -7.24 -6.77 -2.09
CA GLY A 16 -6.27 -6.29 -1.12
C GLY A 16 -5.18 -5.46 -1.77
N GLN A 17 -4.59 -4.51 -1.04
CA GLN A 17 -3.49 -3.67 -1.51
C GLN A 17 -2.43 -3.52 -0.42
N VAL A 18 -1.15 -3.53 -0.81
CA VAL A 18 -0.02 -3.24 0.08
C VAL A 18 1.01 -2.33 -0.61
N SER A 19 1.49 -1.32 0.12
CA SER A 19 2.55 -0.40 -0.30
C SER A 19 3.51 -0.11 0.86
N VAL A 20 4.80 0.07 0.53
CA VAL A 20 5.84 0.42 1.50
C VAL A 20 6.35 1.82 1.22
N PHE A 21 6.36 2.68 2.24
CA PHE A 21 6.87 4.04 2.19
C PHE A 21 7.97 4.20 3.24
N THR A 22 9.23 4.26 2.81
CA THR A 22 10.38 4.36 3.71
C THR A 22 10.81 5.80 4.01
N TYR A 23 10.44 6.75 3.15
CA TYR A 23 10.77 8.19 3.29
C TYR A 23 12.28 8.51 3.39
N ASP A 24 13.13 7.56 3.00
CA ASP A 24 14.58 7.66 2.92
C ASP A 24 15.03 8.34 1.61
N ASP A 25 14.28 8.14 0.53
CA ASP A 25 14.54 8.67 -0.80
C ASP A 25 13.51 9.75 -1.19
N PRO A 26 13.93 11.01 -1.43
CA PRO A 26 13.03 12.10 -1.80
C PRO A 26 12.40 11.96 -3.19
N THR A 27 12.87 11.05 -4.04
CA THR A 27 12.26 10.77 -5.35
C THR A 27 11.06 9.82 -5.25
N GLN A 28 10.89 9.13 -4.11
CA GLN A 28 9.80 8.18 -3.89
C GLN A 28 8.48 8.90 -3.55
N PRO A 29 7.33 8.31 -3.94
CA PRO A 29 6.01 8.80 -3.53
C PRO A 29 5.81 8.63 -2.01
N CYS A 30 4.98 9.50 -1.42
CA CYS A 30 4.45 9.28 -0.08
C CYS A 30 3.02 8.71 -0.14
N TYR A 31 2.42 8.40 1.01
CA TYR A 31 1.04 7.94 1.09
C TYR A 31 0.05 8.94 0.48
N GLN A 32 0.29 10.25 0.60
CA GLN A 32 -0.57 11.25 -0.03
C GLN A 32 -0.55 11.18 -1.56
N CYS A 33 0.57 10.78 -2.18
CA CYS A 33 0.64 10.53 -3.61
C CYS A 33 -0.31 9.41 -4.03
N LEU A 34 -0.41 8.35 -3.23
CA LEU A 34 -1.37 7.27 -3.44
C LEU A 34 -2.81 7.75 -3.16
N SER A 35 -3.02 8.41 -2.02
CA SER A 35 -4.36 8.79 -1.56
C SER A 35 -5.08 9.73 -2.53
N ALA A 36 -4.35 10.61 -3.22
CA ALA A 36 -4.93 11.52 -4.19
C ALA A 36 -5.50 10.82 -5.44
N LEU A 37 -5.13 9.56 -5.69
CA LEU A 37 -5.68 8.77 -6.78
C LEU A 37 -7.08 8.24 -6.47
N PHE A 38 -7.48 8.21 -5.19
CA PHE A 38 -8.82 7.79 -4.79
C PHE A 38 -9.80 8.95 -4.89
N GLY A 39 -10.89 8.75 -5.64
CA GLY A 39 -11.97 9.73 -5.75
C GLY A 39 -12.84 9.81 -4.51
N SER A 40 -13.53 10.94 -4.34
CA SER A 40 -14.59 11.11 -3.35
C SER A 40 -15.81 10.27 -3.74
N GLY A 41 -16.00 9.11 -3.11
CA GLY A 41 -17.13 8.22 -3.41
C GLY A 41 -16.85 6.73 -3.27
N ALA A 42 -15.66 6.34 -2.79
CA ALA A 42 -15.40 4.96 -2.42
C ALA A 42 -16.31 4.55 -1.25
N LEU A 43 -17.06 3.46 -1.43
CA LEU A 43 -17.83 2.85 -0.34
C LEU A 43 -16.89 2.40 0.78
N SER A 44 -17.32 2.57 2.02
CA SER A 44 -16.60 2.04 3.16
C SER A 44 -16.64 0.51 3.20
N CYS A 45 -15.73 -0.11 3.95
CA CYS A 45 -15.77 -1.57 4.19
C CYS A 45 -17.08 -2.01 4.86
N VAL A 46 -17.74 -1.13 5.62
CA VAL A 46 -19.03 -1.39 6.26
C VAL A 46 -20.15 -1.45 5.23
N GLU A 47 -20.10 -0.60 4.20
CA GLU A 47 -21.12 -0.56 3.14
C GLU A 47 -20.88 -1.61 2.05
N ALA A 48 -19.62 -1.87 1.70
CA ALA A 48 -19.25 -2.79 0.61
C ALA A 48 -18.99 -4.24 1.06
N GLY A 49 -18.78 -4.46 2.35
CA GLY A 49 -18.28 -5.72 2.91
C GLY A 49 -16.80 -5.96 2.60
N VAL A 50 -16.18 -6.86 3.37
CA VAL A 50 -14.82 -7.35 3.13
C VAL A 50 -14.69 -8.79 3.57
N MET A 51 -14.07 -9.62 2.73
CA MET A 51 -13.86 -11.03 3.02
C MET A 51 -12.71 -11.20 4.03
N ALA A 52 -12.98 -11.77 5.20
CA ALA A 52 -12.02 -11.83 6.30
C ALA A 52 -10.65 -12.46 5.92
N PRO A 53 -10.58 -13.56 5.15
CA PRO A 53 -9.31 -14.09 4.64
C PRO A 53 -8.46 -13.09 3.85
N VAL A 54 -9.06 -12.18 3.09
CA VAL A 54 -8.33 -11.17 2.31
C VAL A 54 -7.59 -10.22 3.25
N VAL A 55 -8.25 -9.77 4.31
CA VAL A 55 -7.64 -8.92 5.35
C VAL A 55 -6.48 -9.66 6.03
N GLY A 56 -6.65 -10.95 6.32
CA GLY A 56 -5.60 -11.80 6.88
C GLY A 56 -4.37 -11.90 5.98
N ILE A 57 -4.56 -12.13 4.68
CA ILE A 57 -3.47 -12.17 3.70
C ILE A 57 -2.77 -10.80 3.63
N VAL A 58 -3.52 -9.70 3.52
CA VAL A 58 -2.95 -8.34 3.47
C VAL A 58 -2.13 -8.05 4.72
N GLY A 59 -2.64 -8.38 5.91
CA GLY A 59 -1.91 -8.19 7.18
C GLY A 59 -0.63 -9.03 7.24
N ALA A 60 -0.65 -10.28 6.79
CA ALA A 60 0.53 -11.13 6.72
C ALA A 60 1.58 -10.56 5.74
N VAL A 61 1.16 -10.02 4.60
CA VAL A 61 2.05 -9.35 3.65
C VAL A 61 2.63 -8.07 4.25
N GLN A 62 1.84 -7.27 4.96
CA GLN A 62 2.36 -6.09 5.70
C GLN A 62 3.44 -6.49 6.72
N ALA A 63 3.21 -7.57 7.48
CA ALA A 63 4.21 -8.08 8.42
C ALA A 63 5.50 -8.52 7.70
N MET A 64 5.38 -9.22 6.58
CA MET A 64 6.53 -9.64 5.77
C MET A 64 7.31 -8.44 5.20
N GLU A 65 6.62 -7.42 4.66
CA GLU A 65 7.26 -6.18 4.22
C GLU A 65 7.96 -5.45 5.37
N THR A 66 7.36 -5.45 6.56
CA THR A 66 7.96 -4.86 7.75
C THR A 66 9.27 -5.56 8.12
N ILE A 67 9.27 -6.90 8.16
CA ILE A 67 10.47 -7.72 8.42
C ILE A 67 11.57 -7.37 7.41
N LYS A 68 11.24 -7.31 6.12
CA LYS A 68 12.20 -6.93 5.07
C LYS A 68 12.80 -5.55 5.29
N VAL A 69 12.00 -4.56 5.68
CA VAL A 69 12.46 -3.19 5.95
C VAL A 69 13.38 -3.16 7.17
N ILE A 70 12.99 -3.74 8.31
CA ILE A 70 13.77 -3.66 9.55
C ILE A 70 15.04 -4.51 9.51
N ALA A 71 15.02 -5.63 8.78
CA ALA A 71 16.18 -6.50 8.61
C ALA A 71 17.08 -6.10 7.44
N ASN A 72 16.71 -5.04 6.69
CA ASN A 72 17.37 -4.63 5.44
C ASN A 72 17.59 -5.81 4.46
N TYR A 73 16.53 -6.61 4.27
CA TYR A 73 16.58 -7.86 3.52
C TYR A 73 15.57 -7.88 2.36
N GLY A 74 15.96 -8.51 1.26
CA GLY A 74 15.11 -8.67 0.08
C GLY A 74 14.80 -7.34 -0.59
N GLN A 75 13.63 -7.26 -1.23
CA GLN A 75 13.17 -6.06 -1.94
C GLN A 75 11.80 -5.65 -1.40
N PRO A 76 11.74 -4.70 -0.44
CA PRO A 76 10.48 -4.13 -0.01
C PRO A 76 9.76 -3.47 -1.19
N LYS A 77 8.42 -3.48 -1.19
CA LYS A 77 7.58 -2.90 -2.26
C LYS A 77 7.53 -1.36 -2.19
N LYS A 78 8.70 -0.72 -2.22
CA LYS A 78 8.89 0.73 -2.24
C LYS A 78 8.42 1.32 -3.57
N GLY A 79 7.67 2.41 -3.53
CA GLY A 79 7.22 3.11 -4.74
C GLY A 79 6.30 2.26 -5.63
N LYS A 80 5.63 1.27 -5.04
CA LYS A 80 4.79 0.32 -5.74
C LYS A 80 3.51 0.04 -4.97
N ILE A 81 2.49 -0.39 -5.70
CA ILE A 81 1.25 -0.93 -5.16
C ILE A 81 1.18 -2.39 -5.55
N LEU A 82 1.18 -3.27 -4.56
CA LEU A 82 0.94 -4.69 -4.73
C LEU A 82 -0.56 -4.94 -4.50
N ILE A 83 -1.26 -5.43 -5.52
CA ILE A 83 -2.71 -5.67 -5.50
C ILE A 83 -2.99 -7.16 -5.55
N LEU A 84 -3.80 -7.65 -4.62
CA LEU A 84 -4.39 -8.98 -4.61
C LEU A 84 -5.81 -8.91 -5.18
N ASP A 85 -6.07 -9.66 -6.23
CA ASP A 85 -7.43 -10.05 -6.61
C ASP A 85 -7.69 -11.45 -6.06
N ALA A 86 -8.51 -11.55 -5.01
CA ALA A 86 -8.79 -12.81 -4.34
C ALA A 86 -9.84 -13.67 -5.07
N LEU A 87 -10.57 -13.14 -6.06
CA LEU A 87 -11.48 -13.95 -6.89
C LEU A 87 -10.68 -14.85 -7.83
N SER A 88 -9.65 -14.29 -8.45
CA SER A 88 -8.74 -15.02 -9.35
C SER A 88 -7.48 -15.55 -8.65
N MET A 89 -7.28 -15.18 -7.38
CA MET A 89 -6.04 -15.40 -6.61
C MET A 89 -4.79 -14.93 -7.36
N SER A 90 -4.89 -13.78 -8.02
CA SER A 90 -3.79 -13.19 -8.77
C SER A 90 -3.18 -11.98 -8.06
N TRP A 91 -1.89 -11.75 -8.31
CA TRP A 91 -1.15 -10.59 -7.80
C TRP A 91 -0.72 -9.70 -8.95
N ARG A 92 -0.94 -8.40 -8.79
CA ARG A 92 -0.50 -7.37 -9.74
C ARG A 92 0.37 -6.37 -9.02
N GLU A 93 1.44 -5.97 -9.69
CA GLU A 93 2.33 -4.92 -9.20
C GLU A 93 2.24 -3.71 -10.12
N MET A 94 2.04 -2.53 -9.54
CA MET A 94 2.00 -1.27 -10.27
C MET A 94 2.99 -0.29 -9.68
N ASN A 95 3.62 0.50 -10.54
CA ASN A 95 4.48 1.59 -10.08
C ASN A 95 3.63 2.75 -9.56
N LEU A 96 3.98 3.27 -8.39
CA LEU A 96 3.40 4.48 -7.82
C LEU A 96 4.35 5.65 -8.09
N ILE A 97 3.83 6.69 -8.72
CA ILE A 97 4.63 7.84 -9.14
C ILE A 97 4.50 8.95 -8.11
N LYS A 98 5.63 9.58 -7.76
CA LYS A 98 5.64 10.78 -6.93
C LYS A 98 4.95 11.92 -7.68
N MET A 99 3.94 12.52 -7.06
CA MET A 99 3.33 13.75 -7.60
C MET A 99 4.25 14.95 -7.35
N PRO A 100 4.62 15.73 -8.38
CA PRO A 100 5.48 16.91 -8.21
C PRO A 100 4.90 17.98 -7.29
N THR A 101 3.57 18.09 -7.26
CA THR A 101 2.82 19.10 -6.48
C THR A 101 2.24 18.52 -5.19
N CYS A 102 2.78 17.41 -4.68
CA CYS A 102 2.26 16.78 -3.47
C CYS A 102 2.40 17.71 -2.26
N PRO A 103 1.34 18.01 -1.49
CA PRO A 103 1.42 18.92 -0.34
C PRO A 103 2.24 18.35 0.84
N VAL A 104 2.62 17.07 0.78
CA VAL A 104 3.37 16.38 1.85
C VAL A 104 4.82 16.13 1.47
N CYS A 105 5.10 15.69 0.23
CA CYS A 105 6.45 15.32 -0.21
C CYS A 105 6.95 16.06 -1.45
N GLY A 106 6.19 17.05 -1.94
CA GLY A 106 6.56 17.92 -3.06
C GLY A 106 7.81 18.74 -2.76
#